data_AF-A0A1A8ANK4-F1
#
_entry.id   AF-A0A1A8ANK4-F1
#
_cell.length_a   1.000
_cell.length_b   1.000
_cell.length_c   1.000
_cell.angle_alpha   90.00
_cell.angle_beta   90.00
_cell.angle_gamma   90.00
#
_symmetry.space_group_name_H-M   'P 1'
#
loop_
_entity.id
_entity.type
_entity.pdbx_description
1 polymer ?
#
loop_
_entity_poly.entity_id
_entity_poly.type
_entity_poly.pdbx_seq_one_letter_code
_entity_poly.pdbx_strand_id
1 'polypeptide(L)'
;MKAQSPWSRINPTHRGSGTQWTFGELQVPETRLDPENMAAPSGATCGMTERSVRERAPPLLTDLYQFTMAYAYWRAGRHREPAVFELFFRDNPFGGGFSLFAGLTDCLLFLRGFRFTEPDVEFLRSVLPPNTDPAYFHFLRGLDCSAVTLRSVAEGTVVFAREPLMEVEGPLAVVQLLETSLLCLVNYASLVCSNAARFRLAAGPGRKLLELGLRRAQGPDGGLTASRYTHIGGFDLTSNVQASFLFGVPIAGTMAHSYVTSFSSLEEVWPQTLVAVNGDGDPVDMISLTKGFLSQVCELLGADPGKIREGELAAFLSYAIAYPQNFLPVIDSYSVGCSGLLNFCAVAMALCELGYRPVGIRLDSGDLCRQSVDVRQVFRRCSEQFSVPAFNSLIIVGTNNISEQSISELNKKENEIDVVGVGTHLVTCTKQPSLGCVYKLVEVRGRPRMKISEDPKKSTVPGRKAVYRLMDSEGHPFLDLLCLKMEPPPEAGCLLTCYPLENGNSPATVTPAQVICLRQEVFSEGQITQPLCSAAESRAKVQSSLQALHPRHKRLQEPDSYTVALSEKLHNLVSELQKDSSSENNFLLAN
;
A
#
# COMPACT_ATOMS: atom_id res chain seq x y z
N MET A 1 45.39 -14.09 -17.99
CA MET A 1 44.79 -15.40 -18.31
C MET A 1 43.31 -15.33 -17.96
N LYS A 2 42.45 -15.20 -18.98
CA LYS A 2 40.98 -15.17 -18.85
C LYS A 2 40.46 -16.58 -19.15
N ALA A 3 39.66 -17.15 -18.27
CA ALA A 3 38.97 -18.42 -18.51
C ALA A 3 37.67 -18.15 -19.29
N GLN A 4 37.54 -18.78 -20.46
CA GLN A 4 36.35 -18.75 -21.31
C GLN A 4 35.37 -19.85 -20.88
N SER A 5 34.08 -19.52 -20.90
CA SER A 5 32.93 -20.42 -20.69
C SER A 5 32.72 -21.34 -21.91
N PRO A 6 32.21 -22.59 -21.75
CA PRO A 6 32.08 -23.55 -22.85
C PRO A 6 30.93 -23.27 -23.84
N TRP A 7 30.09 -22.26 -23.58
CA TRP A 7 28.88 -22.02 -24.37
C TRP A 7 29.05 -20.85 -25.35
N SER A 8 29.68 -21.10 -26.50
CA SER A 8 29.77 -20.08 -27.57
C SER A 8 29.96 -20.68 -28.97
N ARG A 9 28.92 -21.31 -29.55
CA ARG A 9 28.77 -21.48 -31.01
C ARG A 9 27.32 -21.70 -31.43
N ILE A 10 26.59 -20.64 -31.81
CA ILE A 10 25.46 -20.73 -32.76
C ILE A 10 25.38 -19.44 -33.58
N ASN A 11 25.43 -19.57 -34.92
CA ASN A 11 25.17 -18.51 -35.91
C ASN A 11 23.65 -18.45 -36.21
N PRO A 12 23.03 -17.27 -36.36
CA PRO A 12 21.63 -17.17 -36.78
C PRO A 12 21.53 -16.88 -38.29
N THR A 13 20.92 -17.80 -39.04
CA THR A 13 20.35 -17.49 -40.36
C THR A 13 19.02 -18.22 -40.52
N HIS A 14 17.92 -17.47 -40.49
CA HIS A 14 16.86 -17.48 -41.51
C HIS A 14 15.75 -16.47 -41.16
N ARG A 15 15.46 -15.58 -42.11
CA ARG A 15 14.23 -14.78 -42.17
C ARG A 15 13.13 -15.62 -42.84
N GLY A 16 11.89 -15.51 -42.37
CA GLY A 16 10.73 -16.09 -43.05
C GLY A 16 9.39 -15.65 -42.45
N SER A 17 8.71 -14.78 -43.20
CA SER A 17 7.24 -14.55 -43.33
C SER A 17 6.35 -14.47 -42.09
N GLY A 18 5.69 -13.33 -41.96
CA GLY A 18 4.62 -13.08 -40.99
C GLY A 18 3.31 -13.78 -41.34
N THR A 19 2.67 -14.25 -40.28
CA THR A 19 1.27 -14.66 -40.26
C THR A 19 0.60 -13.96 -39.07
N GLN A 20 -0.53 -13.36 -39.35
CA GLN A 20 -1.35 -12.56 -38.45
C GLN A 20 -1.98 -13.49 -37.39
N TRP A 21 -1.59 -13.38 -36.12
CA TRP A 21 -2.20 -14.14 -35.02
C TRP A 21 -3.32 -13.31 -34.38
N THR A 22 -4.53 -13.83 -34.44
CA THR A 22 -5.68 -13.37 -33.65
C THR A 22 -5.48 -13.79 -32.19
N PHE A 23 -5.63 -12.84 -31.27
CA PHE A 23 -5.51 -13.03 -29.82
C PHE A 23 -6.55 -14.05 -29.32
N GLY A 24 -6.08 -15.26 -28.99
CA GLY A 24 -6.80 -16.20 -28.14
C GLY A 24 -6.56 -15.82 -26.68
N GLU A 25 -7.64 -15.71 -25.91
CA GLU A 25 -7.63 -15.48 -24.47
C GLU A 25 -6.79 -16.55 -23.76
N LEU A 26 -5.67 -16.14 -23.15
CA LEU A 26 -4.93 -16.96 -22.21
C LEU A 26 -5.75 -17.08 -20.91
N GLN A 27 -6.55 -18.13 -20.80
CA GLN A 27 -7.04 -18.61 -19.51
C GLN A 27 -5.85 -19.21 -18.75
N VAL A 28 -5.31 -18.43 -17.81
CA VAL A 28 -4.52 -18.98 -16.71
C VAL A 28 -5.45 -19.92 -15.95
N PRO A 29 -5.05 -21.18 -15.66
CA PRO A 29 -5.91 -22.09 -14.93
C PRO A 29 -6.15 -21.51 -13.54
N GLU A 30 -7.43 -21.26 -13.24
CA GLU A 30 -7.92 -20.99 -11.90
C GLU A 30 -7.44 -22.13 -10.99
N THR A 31 -6.37 -21.88 -10.24
CA THR A 31 -6.24 -22.49 -8.92
C THR A 31 -7.56 -22.21 -8.22
N ARG A 32 -8.31 -23.25 -7.86
CA ARG A 32 -9.46 -23.20 -6.95
C ARG A 32 -9.03 -22.60 -5.61
N LEU A 33 -8.92 -21.28 -5.61
CA LEU A 33 -9.22 -20.39 -4.52
C LEU A 33 -10.33 -19.52 -5.09
N ASP A 34 -11.54 -20.11 -5.17
CA ASP A 34 -12.72 -19.43 -5.69
C ASP A 34 -12.85 -18.06 -5.00
N PRO A 35 -12.79 -16.94 -5.74
CA PRO A 35 -13.12 -15.62 -5.19
C PRO A 35 -14.59 -15.57 -4.73
N GLU A 36 -15.44 -16.46 -5.25
CA GLU A 36 -16.86 -16.57 -4.89
C GLU A 36 -17.11 -17.14 -3.49
N ASN A 37 -16.09 -17.70 -2.82
CA ASN A 37 -16.19 -18.13 -1.42
C ASN A 37 -15.61 -17.10 -0.43
N MET A 38 -15.21 -15.91 -0.90
CA MET A 38 -15.03 -14.74 -0.05
C MET A 38 -16.40 -14.11 0.17
N ALA A 39 -17.16 -14.70 1.10
CA ALA A 39 -18.36 -14.07 1.63
C ALA A 39 -18.05 -12.60 1.94
N ALA A 40 -18.92 -11.70 1.48
CA ALA A 40 -18.90 -10.30 1.88
C ALA A 40 -18.65 -10.22 3.40
N PRO A 41 -17.84 -9.26 3.89
CA PRO A 41 -17.48 -9.19 5.31
C PRO A 41 -18.75 -9.28 6.15
N SER A 42 -18.94 -10.43 6.81
CA SER A 42 -20.08 -10.64 7.70
C SER A 42 -20.06 -9.57 8.79
N GLY A 43 -21.20 -9.24 9.40
CA GLY A 43 -21.25 -8.23 10.47
C GLY A 43 -20.23 -8.48 11.62
N ALA A 44 -19.77 -9.72 11.80
CA ALA A 44 -18.70 -10.08 12.72
C ALA A 44 -17.33 -9.48 12.34
N THR A 45 -16.96 -9.46 11.05
CA THR A 45 -15.67 -8.91 10.58
C THR A 45 -15.55 -7.40 10.81
N CYS A 46 -16.65 -6.65 10.64
CA CYS A 46 -16.69 -5.21 10.93
C CYS A 46 -16.39 -4.91 12.41
N GLY A 47 -16.96 -5.69 13.34
CA GLY A 47 -16.67 -5.57 14.77
C GLY A 47 -15.22 -5.93 15.12
N MET A 48 -14.61 -6.87 14.41
CA MET A 48 -13.20 -7.22 14.58
C MET A 48 -12.26 -6.13 14.08
N THR A 49 -12.57 -5.50 12.95
CA THR A 49 -11.82 -4.34 12.44
C THR A 49 -11.88 -3.17 13.41
N GLU A 50 -13.06 -2.84 13.94
CA GLU A 50 -13.23 -1.79 14.94
C GLU A 50 -12.38 -2.04 16.19
N ARG A 51 -12.41 -3.27 16.71
CA ARG A 51 -11.57 -3.68 17.84
C ARG A 51 -10.07 -3.54 17.53
N SER A 52 -9.64 -4.00 16.36
CA SER A 52 -8.24 -3.86 15.93
C SER A 52 -7.81 -2.40 15.86
N VAL A 53 -8.63 -1.50 15.33
CA VAL A 53 -8.28 -0.07 15.30
C VAL A 53 -8.14 0.51 16.71
N ARG A 54 -9.06 0.19 17.62
CA ARG A 54 -8.99 0.67 19.01
C ARG A 54 -7.72 0.22 19.75
N GLU A 55 -7.27 -1.02 19.49
CA GLU A 55 -6.04 -1.55 20.09
C GLU A 55 -4.78 -0.89 19.50
N ARG A 56 -4.78 -0.59 18.19
CA ARG A 56 -3.63 0.02 17.47
C ARG A 56 -3.53 1.54 17.62
N ALA A 57 -4.66 2.22 17.84
CA ALA A 57 -4.74 3.67 17.94
C ALA A 57 -5.58 4.08 19.18
N PRO A 58 -5.07 3.89 20.40
CA PRO A 58 -5.77 4.33 21.60
C PRO A 58 -5.78 5.87 21.72
N PRO A 59 -6.69 6.49 22.49
CA PRO A 59 -6.68 7.94 22.74
C PRO A 59 -5.39 8.50 23.36
N LEU A 60 -4.60 7.65 24.02
CA LEU A 60 -3.26 7.99 24.53
C LEU A 60 -2.17 7.98 23.44
N LEU A 61 -2.47 7.61 22.19
CA LEU A 61 -1.57 7.75 21.04
C LEU A 61 -1.47 9.24 20.65
N THR A 62 -0.85 10.01 21.53
CA THR A 62 -0.70 11.45 21.46
C THR A 62 0.46 11.89 22.34
N ASP A 63 0.88 13.14 22.23
CA ASP A 63 2.00 13.67 23.00
C ASP A 63 1.52 14.33 24.31
N LEU A 64 2.37 14.35 25.35
CA LEU A 64 2.04 14.99 26.63
C LEU A 64 1.62 16.46 26.47
N TYR A 65 2.23 17.18 25.53
CA TYR A 65 1.91 18.59 25.30
C TYR A 65 0.47 18.80 24.80
N GLN A 66 -0.16 17.78 24.20
CA GLN A 66 -1.56 17.86 23.80
C GLN A 66 -2.47 17.96 25.02
N PHE A 67 -2.17 17.21 26.10
CA PHE A 67 -2.90 17.30 27.35
C PHE A 67 -2.63 18.58 28.13
N THR A 68 -1.40 19.10 28.11
CA THR A 68 -1.10 20.38 28.78
C THR A 68 -1.75 21.56 28.04
N MET A 69 -1.81 21.55 26.70
CA MET A 69 -2.55 22.53 25.92
C MET A 69 -4.07 22.42 26.16
N ALA A 70 -4.62 21.20 26.17
CA ALA A 70 -6.03 20.98 26.47
C ALA A 70 -6.40 21.47 27.88
N TYR A 71 -5.53 21.24 28.88
CA TYR A 71 -5.70 21.81 30.22
C TYR A 71 -5.64 23.34 30.21
N ALA A 72 -4.70 23.94 29.48
CA ALA A 72 -4.61 25.39 29.35
C ALA A 72 -5.87 26.00 28.70
N TYR A 73 -6.41 25.37 27.65
CA TYR A 73 -7.71 25.75 27.09
C TYR A 73 -8.85 25.58 28.09
N TRP A 74 -8.83 24.52 28.90
CA TRP A 74 -9.83 24.27 29.92
C TRP A 74 -9.82 25.37 30.99
N ARG A 75 -8.63 25.67 31.55
CA ARG A 75 -8.42 26.73 32.55
C ARG A 75 -8.76 28.13 32.02
N ALA A 76 -8.53 28.39 30.75
CA ALA A 76 -8.89 29.65 30.10
C ALA A 76 -10.38 29.75 29.72
N GLY A 77 -11.19 28.71 29.96
CA GLY A 77 -12.60 28.67 29.54
C GLY A 77 -12.80 28.54 28.02
N ARG A 78 -11.74 28.18 27.28
CA ARG A 78 -11.69 28.14 25.81
C ARG A 78 -11.92 26.76 25.20
N HIS A 79 -11.88 25.70 26.02
CA HIS A 79 -11.95 24.31 25.59
C HIS A 79 -13.19 23.93 24.75
N ARG A 80 -14.30 24.68 24.88
CA ARG A 80 -15.56 24.49 24.14
C ARG A 80 -15.74 25.40 22.93
N GLU A 81 -14.79 26.29 22.65
CA GLU A 81 -14.89 27.16 21.48
C GLU A 81 -14.97 26.32 20.20
N PRO A 82 -15.85 26.68 19.24
CA PRO A 82 -15.86 26.00 17.95
C PRO A 82 -14.56 26.32 17.22
N ALA A 83 -13.89 25.27 16.77
CA ALA A 83 -12.64 25.34 16.04
C ALA A 83 -12.68 24.42 14.82
N VAL A 84 -11.97 24.83 13.77
CA VAL A 84 -11.79 24.05 12.55
C VAL A 84 -10.31 23.85 12.31
N PHE A 85 -9.92 22.59 12.14
CA PHE A 85 -8.59 22.17 11.72
C PHE A 85 -8.66 21.49 10.37
N GLU A 86 -7.57 21.55 9.62
CA GLU A 86 -7.42 20.83 8.36
C GLU A 86 -6.16 19.98 8.33
N LEU A 87 -6.29 18.78 7.76
CA LEU A 87 -5.20 17.86 7.52
C LEU A 87 -4.83 17.87 6.03
N PHE A 88 -3.56 18.12 5.72
CA PHE A 88 -3.01 18.07 4.35
C PHE A 88 -1.52 17.70 4.39
N PHE A 89 -0.87 17.49 3.25
CA PHE A 89 0.58 17.31 3.15
C PHE A 89 1.21 18.38 2.25
N ARG A 90 2.51 18.63 2.39
CA ARG A 90 3.16 19.77 1.71
C ARG A 90 3.72 19.47 0.34
N ASP A 91 4.13 18.24 0.10
CA ASP A 91 4.85 17.79 -1.09
C ASP A 91 4.43 16.36 -1.41
N ASN A 92 4.25 16.03 -2.70
CA ASN A 92 4.01 14.65 -3.10
C ASN A 92 5.23 13.77 -2.77
N PRO A 93 5.03 12.54 -2.27
CA PRO A 93 6.13 11.71 -1.84
C PRO A 93 6.92 11.16 -3.03
N PHE A 94 8.17 10.78 -2.78
CA PHE A 94 9.04 10.10 -3.74
C PHE A 94 9.36 10.90 -5.01
N GLY A 95 9.16 12.22 -4.99
CA GLY A 95 9.24 13.06 -6.20
C GLY A 95 8.15 12.75 -7.23
N GLY A 96 7.02 12.17 -6.80
CA GLY A 96 5.89 11.84 -7.65
C GLY A 96 4.99 13.03 -7.98
N GLY A 97 4.13 12.86 -8.99
CA GLY A 97 3.18 13.90 -9.42
C GLY A 97 1.84 13.85 -8.68
N PHE A 98 1.61 12.82 -7.87
CA PHE A 98 0.37 12.61 -7.13
C PHE A 98 0.61 11.82 -5.84
N SER A 99 -0.39 11.83 -4.98
CA SER A 99 -0.54 10.91 -3.84
C SER A 99 -1.92 10.24 -3.89
N LEU A 100 -2.09 9.14 -3.17
CA LEU A 100 -3.39 8.50 -2.94
C LEU A 100 -3.80 8.71 -1.49
N PHE A 101 -5.00 9.26 -1.29
CA PHE A 101 -5.53 9.44 0.05
C PHE A 101 -6.05 8.11 0.61
N ALA A 102 -5.53 7.72 1.77
CA ALA A 102 -5.92 6.51 2.49
C ALA A 102 -5.75 6.68 4.00
N GLY A 103 -6.45 5.84 4.77
CA GLY A 103 -6.48 5.90 6.24
C GLY A 103 -7.83 6.32 6.83
N LEU A 104 -8.78 6.71 5.98
CA LEU A 104 -10.07 7.26 6.42
C LEU A 104 -10.87 6.26 7.25
N THR A 105 -10.89 4.99 6.83
CA THR A 105 -11.61 3.94 7.58
C THR A 105 -11.14 3.85 9.03
N ASP A 106 -9.81 3.84 9.23
CA ASP A 106 -9.23 3.73 10.57
C ASP A 106 -9.48 5.02 11.38
N CYS A 107 -9.44 6.20 10.74
CA CYS A 107 -9.82 7.46 11.39
C CYS A 107 -11.28 7.45 11.88
N LEU A 108 -12.23 6.99 11.06
CA LEU A 108 -13.64 6.94 11.42
C LEU A 108 -13.92 6.00 12.60
N LEU A 109 -13.29 4.82 12.58
CA LEU A 109 -13.39 3.85 13.68
C LEU A 109 -12.72 4.36 14.96
N PHE A 110 -11.59 5.07 14.84
CA PHE A 110 -10.95 5.76 15.97
C PHE A 110 -11.88 6.81 16.59
N LEU A 111 -12.46 7.71 15.79
CA LEU A 111 -13.38 8.76 16.29
C LEU A 111 -14.60 8.16 16.98
N ARG A 112 -15.22 7.14 16.38
CA ARG A 112 -16.36 6.41 16.97
C ARG A 112 -16.02 5.75 18.31
N GLY A 113 -14.79 5.25 18.46
CA GLY A 113 -14.30 4.59 19.66
C GLY A 113 -13.61 5.50 20.68
N PHE A 114 -13.43 6.78 20.39
CA PHE A 114 -12.62 7.69 21.19
C PHE A 114 -13.25 7.97 22.56
N ARG A 115 -12.69 7.35 23.62
CA ARG A 115 -13.00 7.60 25.03
C ARG A 115 -11.81 7.26 25.90
N PHE A 116 -11.53 8.06 26.91
CA PHE A 116 -10.53 7.72 27.92
C PHE A 116 -11.09 6.70 28.91
N THR A 117 -10.31 5.67 29.22
CA THR A 117 -10.62 4.71 30.29
C THR A 117 -10.18 5.26 31.65
N GLU A 118 -10.67 4.68 32.74
CA GLU A 118 -10.25 5.09 34.08
C GLU A 118 -8.73 4.94 34.30
N PRO A 119 -8.06 3.85 33.86
CA PRO A 119 -6.60 3.76 33.87
C PRO A 119 -5.89 4.88 33.10
N ASP A 120 -6.42 5.29 31.94
CA ASP A 120 -5.82 6.39 31.16
C ASP A 120 -5.83 7.70 31.95
N VAL A 121 -6.97 8.01 32.59
CA VAL A 121 -7.14 9.24 33.36
C VAL A 121 -6.31 9.22 34.64
N GLU A 122 -6.19 8.07 35.31
CA GLU A 122 -5.29 7.92 36.46
C GLU A 122 -3.82 8.12 36.07
N PHE A 123 -3.39 7.54 34.95
CA PHE A 123 -2.06 7.76 34.42
C PHE A 123 -1.83 9.25 34.12
N LEU A 124 -2.77 9.92 33.45
CA LEU A 124 -2.68 11.35 33.17
C LEU A 124 -2.58 12.19 34.46
N ARG A 125 -3.29 11.79 35.53
CA ARG A 125 -3.18 12.45 36.85
C ARG A 125 -1.79 12.33 37.45
N SER A 126 -1.10 11.20 37.22
CA SER A 126 0.25 10.97 37.72
C SER A 126 1.34 11.75 36.99
N VAL A 127 1.13 12.13 35.72
CA VAL A 127 2.14 12.78 34.87
C VAL A 127 1.91 14.28 34.65
N LEU A 128 0.69 14.77 34.81
CA LEU A 128 0.41 16.21 34.73
C LEU A 128 0.87 16.94 36.00
N PRO A 129 1.14 18.26 35.94
CA PRO A 129 1.60 19.02 37.10
C PRO A 129 0.73 18.79 38.35
N PRO A 130 1.30 18.66 39.56
CA PRO A 130 0.54 18.35 40.78
C PRO A 130 -0.56 19.36 41.14
N ASN A 131 -0.43 20.60 40.64
CA ASN A 131 -1.42 21.68 40.79
C ASN A 131 -2.47 21.70 39.66
N THR A 132 -2.55 20.65 38.84
CA THR A 132 -3.61 20.49 37.84
C THR A 132 -4.95 20.35 38.55
N ASP A 133 -5.91 21.18 38.15
CA ASP A 133 -7.25 21.21 38.73
C ASP A 133 -7.91 19.82 38.66
N PRO A 134 -8.31 19.20 39.80
CA PRO A 134 -8.93 17.88 39.80
C PRO A 134 -10.17 17.77 38.90
N ALA A 135 -10.90 18.88 38.70
CA ALA A 135 -12.07 18.93 37.83
C ALA A 135 -11.74 18.66 36.36
N TYR A 136 -10.50 18.92 35.93
CA TYR A 136 -10.05 18.62 34.57
C TYR A 136 -10.07 17.11 34.28
N PHE A 137 -9.77 16.26 35.25
CA PHE A 137 -9.82 14.81 35.05
C PHE A 137 -11.27 14.29 34.92
N HIS A 138 -12.24 14.97 35.53
CA HIS A 138 -13.66 14.68 35.27
C HIS A 138 -14.07 15.09 33.86
N PHE A 139 -13.54 16.22 33.37
CA PHE A 139 -13.71 16.62 31.97
C PHE A 139 -13.14 15.57 31.01
N LEU A 140 -11.91 15.09 31.24
CA LEU A 140 -11.29 14.04 30.41
C LEU A 140 -12.11 12.75 30.36
N ARG A 141 -12.64 12.27 31.50
CA ARG A 141 -13.52 11.08 31.54
C ARG A 141 -14.77 11.22 30.68
N GLY A 142 -15.30 12.44 30.58
CA GLY A 142 -16.50 12.74 29.80
C GLY A 142 -16.24 13.02 28.32
N LEU A 143 -14.99 13.01 27.86
CA LEU A 143 -14.67 13.32 26.47
C LEU A 143 -15.05 12.18 25.52
N ASP A 144 -15.69 12.55 24.43
CA ASP A 144 -15.90 11.75 23.24
C ASP A 144 -15.94 12.64 21.99
N CYS A 145 -16.18 12.03 20.83
CA CYS A 145 -16.28 12.74 19.55
C CYS A 145 -17.73 13.09 19.15
N SER A 146 -18.70 13.07 20.05
CA SER A 146 -20.12 13.35 19.69
C SER A 146 -20.34 14.74 19.09
N ALA A 147 -19.57 15.74 19.52
CA ALA A 147 -19.62 17.11 19.00
C ALA A 147 -18.61 17.39 17.87
N VAL A 148 -18.01 16.35 17.29
CA VAL A 148 -17.04 16.47 16.19
C VAL A 148 -17.73 16.16 14.86
N THR A 149 -17.45 17.00 13.87
CA THR A 149 -17.79 16.73 12.47
C THR A 149 -16.51 16.57 11.65
N LEU A 150 -16.40 15.47 10.90
CA LEU A 150 -15.32 15.21 9.96
C LEU A 150 -15.86 15.32 8.54
N ARG A 151 -15.20 16.13 7.71
CA ARG A 151 -15.37 16.11 6.26
C ARG A 151 -14.08 15.67 5.61
N SER A 152 -14.16 14.72 4.69
CA SER A 152 -12.96 14.11 4.10
C SER A 152 -13.12 13.92 2.61
N VAL A 153 -12.00 13.96 1.90
CA VAL A 153 -11.87 13.35 0.58
C VAL A 153 -12.20 11.85 0.70
N ALA A 154 -12.80 11.24 -0.31
CA ALA A 154 -13.07 9.80 -0.32
C ALA A 154 -11.75 9.00 -0.41
N GLU A 155 -11.64 7.91 0.36
CA GLU A 155 -10.49 7.02 0.33
C GLU A 155 -10.26 6.44 -1.08
N GLY A 156 -8.99 6.33 -1.48
CA GLY A 156 -8.58 5.91 -2.81
C GLY A 156 -8.56 7.01 -3.87
N THR A 157 -8.98 8.24 -3.52
CA THR A 157 -8.90 9.39 -4.43
C THR A 157 -7.45 9.83 -4.61
N VAL A 158 -7.08 10.15 -5.87
CA VAL A 158 -5.84 10.86 -6.19
C VAL A 158 -5.89 12.25 -5.57
N VAL A 159 -4.86 12.64 -4.83
CA VAL A 159 -4.77 13.93 -4.12
C VAL A 159 -3.39 14.56 -4.32
N PHE A 160 -3.30 15.85 -4.03
CA PHE A 160 -2.14 16.67 -4.32
C PHE A 160 -1.64 17.44 -3.10
N ALA A 161 -0.43 17.96 -3.24
CA ALA A 161 0.20 18.74 -2.20
C ALA A 161 -0.61 20.02 -1.91
N ARG A 162 -0.71 20.37 -0.62
CA ARG A 162 -1.29 21.61 -0.09
C ARG A 162 -2.79 21.79 -0.31
N GLU A 163 -3.51 20.76 -0.74
CA GLU A 163 -4.96 20.72 -0.64
C GLU A 163 -5.43 20.07 0.68
N PRO A 164 -6.43 20.66 1.36
CA PRO A 164 -7.05 20.05 2.55
C PRO A 164 -7.74 18.72 2.27
N LEU A 165 -7.21 17.63 2.83
CA LEU A 165 -7.77 16.28 2.70
C LEU A 165 -8.91 16.05 3.68
N MET A 166 -8.74 16.50 4.92
CA MET A 166 -9.75 16.42 5.99
C MET A 166 -10.00 17.80 6.59
N GLU A 167 -11.25 18.05 6.97
CA GLU A 167 -11.72 19.14 7.84
C GLU A 167 -12.26 18.53 9.13
N VAL A 168 -11.70 18.92 10.27
CA VAL A 168 -12.16 18.49 11.60
C VAL A 168 -12.72 19.70 12.33
N GLU A 169 -14.01 19.67 12.60
CA GLU A 169 -14.78 20.75 13.24
C GLU A 169 -15.30 20.26 14.59
N GLY A 170 -15.22 21.09 15.63
CA GLY A 170 -15.75 20.76 16.96
C GLY A 170 -15.17 21.60 18.10
N PRO A 171 -15.38 21.19 19.36
CA PRO A 171 -14.81 21.86 20.53
C PRO A 171 -13.29 21.88 20.49
N LEU A 172 -12.69 23.06 20.66
CA LEU A 172 -11.25 23.31 20.50
C LEU A 172 -10.35 22.29 21.21
N ALA A 173 -10.63 21.95 22.47
CA ALA A 173 -9.80 20.98 23.20
C ALA A 173 -9.93 19.57 22.62
N VAL A 174 -11.11 19.17 22.17
CA VAL A 174 -11.35 17.83 21.60
C VAL A 174 -10.63 17.71 20.26
N VAL A 175 -10.90 18.62 19.32
CA VAL A 175 -10.29 18.55 17.98
C VAL A 175 -8.78 18.78 17.98
N GLN A 176 -8.23 19.39 19.03
CA GLN A 176 -6.78 19.48 19.27
C GLN A 176 -6.19 18.11 19.66
N LEU A 177 -6.85 17.38 20.58
CA LEU A 177 -6.38 16.06 21.05
C LEU A 177 -6.35 15.01 19.94
N LEU A 178 -7.14 15.18 18.88
CA LEU A 178 -7.21 14.28 17.72
C LEU A 178 -6.01 14.41 16.75
N GLU A 179 -5.24 15.50 16.84
CA GLU A 179 -4.16 15.84 15.88
C GLU A 179 -3.20 14.66 15.66
N THR A 180 -2.60 14.15 16.73
CA THR A 180 -1.51 13.17 16.62
C THR A 180 -2.00 11.85 16.03
N SER A 181 -3.15 11.35 16.49
CA SER A 181 -3.68 10.06 16.03
C SER A 181 -4.17 10.13 14.59
N LEU A 182 -4.87 11.21 14.19
CA LEU A 182 -5.30 11.39 12.80
C LEU A 182 -4.10 11.52 11.85
N LEU A 183 -3.06 12.26 12.26
CA LEU A 183 -1.81 12.33 11.49
C LEU A 183 -1.16 10.96 11.34
N CYS A 184 -1.07 10.18 12.42
CA CYS A 184 -0.49 8.84 12.39
C CYS A 184 -1.21 7.92 11.40
N LEU A 185 -2.55 7.87 11.49
CA LEU A 185 -3.39 6.99 10.68
C LEU A 185 -3.36 7.37 9.19
N VAL A 186 -3.40 8.67 8.85
CA VAL A 186 -3.42 9.13 7.45
C VAL A 186 -2.03 9.08 6.82
N ASN A 187 -0.99 9.51 7.55
CA ASN A 187 0.35 9.71 6.98
C ASN A 187 0.94 8.40 6.45
N TYR A 188 0.90 7.32 7.24
CA TYR A 188 1.47 6.05 6.81
C TYR A 188 0.60 5.33 5.77
N ALA A 189 -0.72 5.32 5.96
CA ALA A 189 -1.65 4.70 5.02
C ALA A 189 -1.56 5.31 3.61
N SER A 190 -1.63 6.64 3.52
CA SER A 190 -1.54 7.36 2.25
C SER A 190 -0.16 7.20 1.60
N LEU A 191 0.92 7.22 2.38
CA LEU A 191 2.29 7.01 1.87
C LEU A 191 2.46 5.63 1.24
N VAL A 192 2.08 4.58 1.95
CA VAL A 192 2.23 3.19 1.48
C VAL A 192 1.31 2.91 0.29
N CYS A 193 0.08 3.41 0.32
CA CYS A 193 -0.85 3.32 -0.82
C CYS A 193 -0.25 3.97 -2.08
N SER A 194 0.30 5.18 -1.93
CA SER A 194 0.98 5.90 -3.02
C SER A 194 2.22 5.14 -3.52
N ASN A 195 3.03 4.59 -2.62
CA ASN A 195 4.20 3.78 -2.99
C ASN A 195 3.78 2.54 -3.79
N ALA A 196 2.76 1.81 -3.32
CA ALA A 196 2.23 0.64 -4.01
C ALA A 196 1.71 0.95 -5.42
N ALA A 197 1.03 2.09 -5.59
CA ALA A 197 0.60 2.55 -6.91
C ALA A 197 1.77 2.85 -7.85
N ARG A 198 2.86 3.42 -7.35
CA ARG A 198 4.09 3.63 -8.15
C ARG A 198 4.73 2.31 -8.56
N PHE A 199 4.81 1.34 -7.67
CA PHE A 199 5.27 -0.02 -7.99
C PHE A 199 4.37 -0.69 -9.03
N ARG A 200 3.05 -0.53 -8.95
CA ARG A 200 2.10 -0.99 -9.98
C ARG A 200 2.32 -0.29 -11.33
N LEU A 201 2.50 1.02 -11.34
CA LEU A 201 2.82 1.78 -12.56
C LEU A 201 4.14 1.30 -13.18
N ALA A 202 5.16 1.03 -12.36
CA ALA A 202 6.43 0.49 -12.82
C ALA A 202 6.26 -0.93 -13.38
N ALA A 203 5.50 -1.80 -12.73
CA ALA A 203 5.33 -3.20 -13.13
C ALA A 203 4.41 -3.38 -14.35
N GLY A 204 3.51 -2.43 -14.59
CA GLY A 204 2.42 -2.57 -15.55
C GLY A 204 1.26 -3.43 -15.03
N PRO A 205 0.18 -3.57 -15.82
CA PRO A 205 -1.02 -4.29 -15.40
C PRO A 205 -0.88 -5.81 -15.45
N GLY A 206 0.01 -6.35 -16.30
CA GLY A 206 0.08 -7.78 -16.58
C GLY A 206 0.83 -8.63 -15.55
N ARG A 207 1.81 -8.04 -14.85
CA ARG A 207 2.63 -8.79 -13.87
C ARG A 207 1.96 -8.81 -12.49
N LYS A 208 1.99 -9.95 -11.81
CA LYS A 208 1.46 -10.05 -10.44
C LYS A 208 2.44 -9.47 -9.43
N LEU A 209 1.92 -8.74 -8.45
CA LEU A 209 2.69 -8.14 -7.37
C LEU A 209 2.29 -8.74 -6.02
N LEU A 210 3.28 -9.18 -5.25
CA LEU A 210 3.10 -9.82 -3.95
C LEU A 210 3.83 -9.01 -2.86
N GLU A 211 3.11 -8.63 -1.81
CA GLU A 211 3.68 -7.94 -0.64
C GLU A 211 4.26 -8.97 0.35
N LEU A 212 5.57 -8.87 0.62
CA LEU A 212 6.37 -9.77 1.48
C LEU A 212 7.16 -8.99 2.54
N GLY A 213 6.66 -7.84 2.97
CA GLY A 213 7.36 -6.86 3.79
C GLY A 213 7.10 -6.96 5.28
N LEU A 214 6.08 -7.71 5.73
CA LEU A 214 5.66 -7.82 7.14
C LEU A 214 6.82 -7.81 8.15
N ARG A 215 7.83 -8.68 7.98
CA ARG A 215 8.98 -8.83 8.88
C ARG A 215 9.93 -7.62 8.97
N ARG A 216 9.74 -6.60 8.12
CA ARG A 216 10.52 -5.36 8.06
C ARG A 216 9.66 -4.12 8.26
N ALA A 217 8.35 -4.27 8.41
CA ALA A 217 7.45 -3.16 8.65
C ALA A 217 7.74 -2.50 10.01
N GLN A 218 7.32 -1.24 10.16
CA GLN A 218 7.65 -0.43 11.32
C GLN A 218 6.66 -0.71 12.47
N GLY A 219 7.13 -1.41 13.50
CA GLY A 219 6.35 -1.73 14.70
C GLY A 219 5.31 -2.85 14.48
N PRO A 220 4.59 -3.23 15.54
CA PRO A 220 3.58 -4.31 15.49
C PRO A 220 2.46 -4.05 14.47
N ASP A 221 2.08 -2.78 14.30
CA ASP A 221 0.91 -2.36 13.51
C ASP A 221 1.26 -2.02 12.06
N GLY A 222 2.53 -1.69 11.80
CA GLY A 222 3.00 -1.24 10.49
C GLY A 222 2.81 -2.32 9.42
N GLY A 223 2.97 -3.59 9.79
CA GLY A 223 2.76 -4.71 8.87
C GLY A 223 1.31 -4.86 8.42
N LEU A 224 0.38 -4.83 9.37
CA LEU A 224 -1.06 -4.94 9.08
C LEU A 224 -1.55 -3.76 8.23
N THR A 225 -1.14 -2.55 8.61
CA THR A 225 -1.48 -1.32 7.89
C THR A 225 -0.91 -1.34 6.47
N ALA A 226 0.36 -1.72 6.32
CA ALA A 226 0.99 -1.79 5.01
C ALA A 226 0.32 -2.80 4.09
N SER A 227 0.03 -4.02 4.55
CA SER A 227 -0.59 -5.06 3.71
C SER A 227 -1.96 -4.61 3.18
N ARG A 228 -2.78 -3.93 3.99
CA ARG A 228 -4.06 -3.37 3.54
C ARG A 228 -3.88 -2.31 2.47
N TYR A 229 -3.05 -1.31 2.73
CA TYR A 229 -2.94 -0.14 1.84
C TYR A 229 -2.06 -0.39 0.60
N THR A 230 -1.15 -1.38 0.64
CA THR A 230 -0.47 -1.86 -0.57
C THR A 230 -1.43 -2.58 -1.51
N HIS A 231 -2.34 -3.40 -0.97
CA HIS A 231 -3.40 -4.02 -1.76
C HIS A 231 -4.32 -2.96 -2.39
N ILE A 232 -4.77 -1.97 -1.63
CA ILE A 232 -5.57 -0.85 -2.16
C ILE A 232 -4.81 -0.09 -3.24
N GLY A 233 -3.51 0.15 -3.05
CA GLY A 233 -2.64 0.85 -4.01
C GLY A 233 -2.31 0.05 -5.28
N GLY A 234 -2.52 -1.27 -5.31
CA GLY A 234 -2.43 -2.07 -6.54
C GLY A 234 -1.66 -3.39 -6.45
N PHE A 235 -1.21 -3.82 -5.27
CA PHE A 235 -0.60 -5.15 -5.08
C PHE A 235 -1.65 -6.26 -5.05
N ASP A 236 -1.40 -7.38 -5.71
CA ASP A 236 -2.42 -8.42 -5.91
C ASP A 236 -2.55 -9.36 -4.71
N LEU A 237 -1.45 -9.62 -4.03
CA LEU A 237 -1.32 -10.63 -2.99
C LEU A 237 -0.55 -10.09 -1.78
N THR A 238 -0.75 -10.66 -0.60
CA THR A 238 0.06 -10.43 0.61
C THR A 238 0.47 -11.75 1.27
N SER A 239 1.61 -11.79 1.95
CA SER A 239 1.93 -12.88 2.89
C SER A 239 1.36 -12.68 4.29
N ASN A 240 0.73 -11.55 4.58
CA ASN A 240 0.25 -11.22 5.91
C ASN A 240 -1.10 -11.88 6.19
N VAL A 241 -1.06 -12.96 6.96
CA VAL A 241 -2.24 -13.75 7.37
C VAL A 241 -3.28 -12.88 8.07
N GLN A 242 -2.86 -11.97 8.95
CA GLN A 242 -3.79 -11.11 9.69
C GLN A 242 -4.51 -10.12 8.77
N ALA A 243 -3.84 -9.61 7.74
CA ALA A 243 -4.44 -8.72 6.76
C ALA A 243 -5.49 -9.45 5.92
N SER A 244 -5.23 -10.70 5.53
CA SER A 244 -6.20 -11.53 4.83
C SER A 244 -7.43 -11.79 5.70
N PHE A 245 -7.20 -12.17 6.96
CA PHE A 245 -8.27 -12.46 7.92
C PHE A 245 -9.16 -11.25 8.23
N LEU A 246 -8.59 -10.05 8.40
CA LEU A 246 -9.35 -8.85 8.75
C LEU A 246 -9.95 -8.11 7.56
N PHE A 247 -9.32 -8.15 6.40
CA PHE A 247 -9.66 -7.28 5.27
C PHE A 247 -9.98 -8.03 3.96
N GLY A 248 -9.91 -9.36 3.96
CA GLY A 248 -10.15 -10.17 2.76
C GLY A 248 -9.09 -9.98 1.67
N VAL A 249 -7.88 -9.52 2.02
CA VAL A 249 -6.79 -9.40 1.04
C VAL A 249 -6.35 -10.80 0.60
N PRO A 250 -6.25 -11.08 -0.72
CA PRO A 250 -5.77 -12.37 -1.20
C PRO A 250 -4.40 -12.72 -0.64
N ILE A 251 -4.27 -13.92 -0.08
CA ILE A 251 -3.04 -14.38 0.56
C ILE A 251 -2.23 -15.27 -0.38
N ALA A 252 -0.92 -15.09 -0.38
CA ALA A 252 0.00 -16.06 -0.97
C ALA A 252 1.29 -16.14 -0.16
N GLY A 253 1.88 -17.32 -0.16
CA GLY A 253 3.12 -17.61 0.55
C GLY A 253 3.88 -18.72 -0.17
N THR A 254 5.16 -18.81 0.16
CA THR A 254 6.05 -19.87 -0.34
C THR A 254 6.74 -20.50 0.87
N MET A 255 7.66 -21.44 0.65
CA MET A 255 8.57 -21.87 1.71
C MET A 255 9.72 -20.87 1.94
N ALA A 256 10.42 -21.01 3.07
CA ALA A 256 11.59 -20.21 3.44
C ALA A 256 12.88 -21.04 3.39
N HIS A 257 14.02 -20.37 3.22
CA HIS A 257 15.34 -21.02 3.23
C HIS A 257 15.58 -21.83 4.51
N SER A 258 15.09 -21.36 5.67
CA SER A 258 15.25 -22.07 6.94
C SER A 258 14.62 -23.46 6.94
N TYR A 259 13.54 -23.65 6.19
CA TYR A 259 12.91 -24.96 6.01
C TYR A 259 13.76 -25.86 5.10
N VAL A 260 14.38 -25.30 4.06
CA VAL A 260 15.29 -26.06 3.19
C VAL A 260 16.53 -26.50 3.97
N THR A 261 17.12 -25.61 4.75
CA THR A 261 18.35 -25.87 5.50
C THR A 261 18.16 -26.68 6.78
N SER A 262 16.91 -27.00 7.17
CA SER A 262 16.65 -27.86 8.32
C SER A 262 16.78 -29.35 8.01
N PHE A 263 16.97 -29.72 6.74
CA PHE A 263 17.12 -31.11 6.31
C PHE A 263 18.57 -31.40 5.89
N SER A 264 19.05 -32.56 6.29
CA SER A 264 20.38 -33.09 5.98
C SER A 264 20.33 -34.31 5.06
N SER A 265 19.30 -35.15 5.18
CA SER A 265 19.17 -36.40 4.41
C SER A 265 17.71 -36.77 4.10
N LEU A 266 17.52 -37.74 3.21
CA LEU A 266 16.18 -38.26 2.87
C LEU A 266 15.52 -39.05 4.01
N GLU A 267 16.29 -39.49 5.01
CA GLU A 267 15.77 -40.21 6.18
C GLU A 267 14.84 -39.34 7.05
N GLU A 268 14.99 -38.02 6.96
CA GLU A 268 14.20 -37.04 7.70
C GLU A 268 12.84 -36.74 7.03
N VAL A 269 12.57 -37.31 5.84
CA VAL A 269 11.28 -37.18 5.17
C VAL A 269 10.27 -38.11 5.84
N TRP A 270 9.21 -37.55 6.42
CA TRP A 270 8.09 -38.31 6.98
C TRP A 270 6.75 -37.56 6.84
N PRO A 271 5.67 -38.21 6.35
CA PRO A 271 5.66 -39.55 5.76
C PRO A 271 6.45 -39.57 4.43
N GLN A 272 6.85 -40.76 3.98
CA GLN A 272 7.58 -40.95 2.71
C GLN A 272 6.67 -41.26 1.53
N THR A 273 5.37 -41.45 1.80
CA THR A 273 4.40 -41.84 0.80
C THR A 273 3.39 -40.74 0.54
N LEU A 274 2.83 -40.74 -0.68
CA LEU A 274 1.74 -39.86 -1.08
C LEU A 274 0.73 -40.66 -1.90
N VAL A 275 -0.56 -40.46 -1.63
CA VAL A 275 -1.66 -41.07 -2.40
C VAL A 275 -1.93 -40.21 -3.63
N ALA A 276 -2.33 -40.81 -4.74
CA ALA A 276 -2.72 -40.06 -5.93
C ALA A 276 -3.93 -39.14 -5.69
N VAL A 277 -4.07 -38.08 -6.49
CA VAL A 277 -5.13 -37.05 -6.31
C VAL A 277 -6.55 -37.63 -6.34
N ASN A 278 -6.75 -38.72 -7.08
CA ASN A 278 -8.05 -39.37 -7.23
C ASN A 278 -8.46 -40.18 -5.99
N GLY A 279 -7.57 -40.36 -5.01
CA GLY A 279 -7.79 -41.19 -3.82
C GLY A 279 -7.78 -42.69 -4.09
N ASP A 280 -7.76 -43.10 -5.36
CA ASP A 280 -7.65 -44.49 -5.80
C ASP A 280 -6.18 -44.92 -5.82
N GLY A 281 -5.85 -45.98 -5.05
CA GLY A 281 -4.55 -46.65 -5.09
C GLY A 281 -3.81 -46.67 -3.75
N ASP A 282 -2.81 -47.54 -3.67
CA ASP A 282 -1.91 -47.62 -2.51
C ASP A 282 -1.00 -46.38 -2.44
N PRO A 283 -0.61 -45.93 -1.23
CA PRO A 283 0.35 -44.84 -1.07
C PRO A 283 1.66 -45.12 -1.83
N VAL A 284 2.08 -44.19 -2.67
CA VAL A 284 3.29 -44.32 -3.51
C VAL A 284 4.51 -43.81 -2.76
N ASP A 285 5.61 -44.55 -2.79
CA ASP A 285 6.92 -44.12 -2.25
C ASP A 285 7.47 -42.95 -3.08
N MET A 286 7.37 -41.76 -2.50
CA MET A 286 7.78 -40.52 -3.15
C MET A 286 9.29 -40.38 -3.28
N ILE A 287 10.08 -41.01 -2.40
CA ILE A 287 11.54 -40.97 -2.47
C ILE A 287 12.00 -41.76 -3.69
N SER A 288 11.53 -43.00 -3.82
CA SER A 288 11.89 -43.88 -4.93
C SER A 288 11.43 -43.31 -6.28
N LEU A 289 10.18 -42.83 -6.36
CA LEU A 289 9.64 -42.21 -7.57
C LEU A 289 10.46 -40.98 -8.00
N THR A 290 10.75 -40.08 -7.05
CA THR A 290 11.49 -38.85 -7.31
C THR A 290 12.94 -39.12 -7.70
N LYS A 291 13.62 -40.11 -7.11
CA LYS A 291 14.97 -40.52 -7.53
C LYS A 291 15.01 -41.00 -8.98
N GLY A 292 13.98 -41.73 -9.41
CA GLY A 292 13.83 -42.15 -10.81
C GLY A 292 13.79 -40.95 -11.76
N PHE A 293 12.91 -39.99 -11.48
CA PHE A 293 12.84 -38.74 -12.26
C PHE A 293 14.10 -37.89 -12.17
N LEU A 294 14.75 -37.82 -11.00
CA LEU A 294 15.97 -37.05 -10.83
C LEU A 294 17.10 -37.55 -11.74
N SER A 295 17.26 -38.87 -11.89
CA SER A 295 18.23 -39.44 -12.83
C SER A 295 17.97 -38.98 -14.27
N GLN A 296 16.71 -39.03 -14.69
CA GLN A 296 16.31 -38.62 -16.04
C GLN A 296 16.50 -37.10 -16.27
N VAL A 297 16.24 -36.27 -15.26
CA VAL A 297 16.50 -34.81 -15.34
C VAL A 297 17.99 -34.53 -15.44
N CYS A 298 18.82 -35.24 -14.66
CA CYS A 298 20.27 -35.08 -14.73
C CYS A 298 20.79 -35.42 -16.13
N GLU A 299 20.31 -36.52 -16.72
CA GLU A 299 20.66 -36.92 -18.09
C GLU A 299 20.22 -35.88 -19.12
N LEU A 300 18.96 -35.43 -19.05
CA LEU A 300 18.43 -34.41 -19.96
C LEU A 300 19.27 -33.12 -19.93
N LEU A 301 19.70 -32.70 -18.75
CA LEU A 301 20.39 -31.43 -18.56
C LEU A 301 21.92 -31.55 -18.57
N GLY A 302 22.47 -32.77 -18.69
CA GLY A 302 23.92 -33.02 -18.58
C GLY A 302 24.48 -32.60 -17.22
N ALA A 303 23.69 -32.73 -16.16
CA ALA A 303 24.06 -32.33 -14.82
C ALA A 303 24.83 -33.44 -14.09
N ASP A 304 25.74 -33.04 -13.21
CA ASP A 304 26.52 -33.94 -12.35
C ASP A 304 25.73 -34.25 -11.07
N PRO A 305 25.24 -35.49 -10.88
CA PRO A 305 24.45 -35.85 -9.70
C PRO A 305 25.20 -35.62 -8.37
N GLY A 306 26.54 -35.65 -8.38
CA GLY A 306 27.36 -35.43 -7.19
C GLY A 306 27.29 -34.00 -6.62
N LYS A 307 26.70 -33.05 -7.34
CA LYS A 307 26.52 -31.65 -6.90
C LYS A 307 25.16 -31.38 -6.26
N ILE A 308 24.22 -32.32 -6.36
CA ILE A 308 22.87 -32.18 -5.85
C ILE A 308 22.89 -32.33 -4.33
N ARG A 309 22.21 -31.42 -3.63
CA ARG A 309 22.09 -31.48 -2.18
C ARG A 309 20.94 -32.38 -1.78
N GLU A 310 21.26 -33.48 -1.10
CA GLU A 310 20.26 -34.44 -0.61
C GLU A 310 19.27 -33.80 0.37
N GLY A 311 19.75 -33.00 1.32
CA GLY A 311 18.88 -32.25 2.25
C GLY A 311 17.91 -31.30 1.55
N GLU A 312 18.31 -30.66 0.45
CA GLU A 312 17.41 -29.80 -0.34
C GLU A 312 16.30 -30.63 -1.01
N LEU A 313 16.64 -31.80 -1.55
CA LEU A 313 15.65 -32.73 -2.10
C LEU A 313 14.69 -33.24 -1.01
N ALA A 314 15.22 -33.57 0.17
CA ALA A 314 14.43 -34.02 1.32
C ALA A 314 13.42 -32.95 1.76
N ALA A 315 13.85 -31.68 1.86
CA ALA A 315 12.96 -30.58 2.16
C ALA A 315 11.86 -30.42 1.10
N PHE A 316 12.20 -30.53 -0.19
CA PHE A 316 11.22 -30.41 -1.27
C PHE A 316 10.20 -31.54 -1.24
N LEU A 317 10.65 -32.78 -1.03
CA LEU A 317 9.78 -33.94 -0.84
C LEU A 317 8.87 -33.78 0.36
N SER A 318 9.41 -33.42 1.53
CA SER A 318 8.63 -33.21 2.75
C SER A 318 7.55 -32.16 2.54
N TYR A 319 7.87 -31.04 1.88
CA TYR A 319 6.89 -30.00 1.58
C TYR A 319 5.86 -30.42 0.54
N ALA A 320 6.28 -31.13 -0.51
CA ALA A 320 5.40 -31.63 -1.56
C ALA A 320 4.41 -32.68 -1.03
N ILE A 321 4.82 -33.53 -0.10
CA ILE A 321 3.95 -34.53 0.54
C ILE A 321 2.92 -33.84 1.43
N ALA A 322 3.31 -32.80 2.16
CA ALA A 322 2.39 -32.03 3.01
C ALA A 322 1.43 -31.14 2.20
N TYR A 323 1.90 -30.57 1.08
CA TYR A 323 1.16 -29.59 0.28
C TYR A 323 1.25 -29.88 -1.24
N PRO A 324 0.75 -31.03 -1.72
CA PRO A 324 0.99 -31.50 -3.08
C PRO A 324 0.35 -30.63 -4.18
N GLN A 325 -0.71 -29.88 -3.84
CA GLN A 325 -1.35 -28.93 -4.76
C GLN A 325 -0.74 -27.52 -4.74
N ASN A 326 0.10 -27.21 -3.74
CA ASN A 326 0.64 -25.87 -3.51
C ASN A 326 2.18 -25.87 -3.48
N PHE A 327 2.80 -26.78 -4.23
CA PHE A 327 4.25 -26.92 -4.25
C PHE A 327 4.92 -25.77 -5.01
N LEU A 328 5.51 -24.82 -4.26
CA LEU A 328 6.31 -23.71 -4.76
C LEU A 328 7.56 -23.50 -3.91
N PRO A 329 8.65 -24.25 -4.17
CA PRO A 329 9.86 -24.15 -3.38
C PRO A 329 10.73 -22.95 -3.73
N VAL A 330 11.59 -22.56 -2.79
CA VAL A 330 12.72 -21.66 -3.06
C VAL A 330 13.93 -22.49 -3.50
N ILE A 331 14.49 -22.19 -4.68
CA ILE A 331 15.45 -23.07 -5.37
C ILE A 331 16.91 -22.58 -5.34
N ASP A 332 17.19 -21.47 -4.64
CA ASP A 332 18.51 -20.84 -4.59
C ASP A 332 19.16 -20.91 -3.20
N SER A 333 18.77 -21.88 -2.37
CA SER A 333 19.40 -22.10 -1.05
C SER A 333 20.86 -22.53 -1.16
N TYR A 334 21.22 -23.30 -2.18
CA TYR A 334 22.60 -23.72 -2.45
C TYR A 334 23.07 -23.36 -3.86
N SER A 335 22.37 -23.87 -4.88
CA SER A 335 22.68 -23.59 -6.28
C SER A 335 21.45 -23.84 -7.13
N VAL A 336 21.01 -22.81 -7.86
CA VAL A 336 19.84 -22.89 -8.75
C VAL A 336 20.03 -24.00 -9.79
N GLY A 337 21.10 -23.95 -10.60
CA GLY A 337 21.27 -24.87 -11.73
C GLY A 337 21.83 -26.25 -11.35
N CYS A 338 22.62 -26.35 -10.29
CA CYS A 338 23.31 -27.60 -9.92
C CYS A 338 22.55 -28.44 -8.88
N SER A 339 21.47 -27.91 -8.29
CA SER A 339 20.73 -28.60 -7.22
C SER A 339 19.25 -28.23 -7.24
N GLY A 340 18.89 -26.99 -6.92
CA GLY A 340 17.50 -26.62 -6.65
C GLY A 340 16.54 -26.82 -7.82
N LEU A 341 16.94 -26.44 -9.04
CA LEU A 341 16.13 -26.64 -10.24
C LEU A 341 15.98 -28.12 -10.61
N LEU A 342 17.04 -28.91 -10.40
CA LEU A 342 17.03 -30.37 -10.66
C LEU A 342 16.08 -31.08 -9.69
N ASN A 343 16.23 -30.77 -8.39
CA ASN A 343 15.37 -31.28 -7.32
C ASN A 343 13.91 -30.88 -7.55
N PHE A 344 13.66 -29.62 -7.90
CA PHE A 344 12.31 -29.16 -8.23
C PHE A 344 11.70 -29.94 -9.39
N CYS A 345 12.41 -30.08 -10.52
CA CYS A 345 11.87 -30.77 -11.69
C CYS A 345 11.55 -32.23 -11.37
N ALA A 346 12.42 -32.91 -10.61
CA ALA A 346 12.19 -34.30 -10.19
C ALA A 346 10.93 -34.44 -9.32
N VAL A 347 10.79 -33.60 -8.28
CA VAL A 347 9.61 -33.62 -7.40
C VAL A 347 8.34 -33.20 -8.14
N ALA A 348 8.43 -32.19 -9.01
CA ALA A 348 7.31 -31.72 -9.81
C ALA A 348 6.78 -32.79 -10.77
N MET A 349 7.65 -33.58 -11.40
CA MET A 349 7.22 -34.72 -12.22
C MET A 349 6.60 -35.83 -11.38
N ALA A 350 7.16 -36.16 -10.21
CA ALA A 350 6.56 -37.12 -9.30
C ALA A 350 5.14 -36.70 -8.87
N LEU A 351 4.93 -35.41 -8.60
CA LEU A 351 3.60 -34.86 -8.34
C LEU A 351 2.66 -35.00 -9.54
N CYS A 352 3.14 -34.68 -10.75
CA CYS A 352 2.34 -34.79 -11.98
C CYS A 352 1.94 -36.24 -12.28
N GLU A 353 2.82 -37.21 -12.05
CA GLU A 353 2.54 -38.65 -12.20
C GLU A 353 1.39 -39.10 -11.29
N LEU A 354 1.31 -38.51 -10.09
CA LEU A 354 0.23 -38.74 -9.12
C LEU A 354 -1.03 -37.87 -9.36
N GLY A 355 -1.07 -37.13 -10.45
CA GLY A 355 -2.19 -36.26 -10.84
C GLY A 355 -2.24 -34.91 -10.12
N TYR A 356 -1.25 -34.58 -9.28
CA TYR A 356 -1.15 -33.27 -8.66
C TYR A 356 -0.53 -32.24 -9.60
N ARG A 357 -0.80 -30.96 -9.30
CA ARG A 357 -0.28 -29.85 -10.09
C ARG A 357 0.69 -29.00 -9.25
N PRO A 358 2.00 -29.07 -9.51
CA PRO A 358 2.95 -28.14 -8.90
C PRO A 358 2.68 -26.70 -9.38
N VAL A 359 3.01 -25.72 -8.53
CA VAL A 359 2.69 -24.31 -8.80
C VAL A 359 3.84 -23.62 -9.53
N GLY A 360 5.08 -23.80 -9.08
CA GLY A 360 6.21 -23.06 -9.63
C GLY A 360 7.43 -23.01 -8.72
N ILE A 361 8.29 -22.00 -8.89
CA ILE A 361 9.49 -21.81 -8.08
C ILE A 361 9.64 -20.36 -7.60
N ARG A 362 10.45 -20.16 -6.56
CA ARG A 362 10.93 -18.85 -6.12
C ARG A 362 12.45 -18.73 -6.26
N LEU A 363 12.89 -17.59 -6.81
CA LEU A 363 14.28 -17.13 -6.82
C LEU A 363 14.41 -15.93 -5.87
N ASP A 364 15.36 -15.97 -4.92
CA ASP A 364 15.56 -14.90 -3.91
C ASP A 364 16.93 -14.20 -3.99
N SER A 365 17.77 -14.56 -4.96
CA SER A 365 19.14 -14.04 -5.11
C SER A 365 19.70 -14.25 -6.52
N GLY A 366 20.80 -13.56 -6.84
CA GLY A 366 21.46 -13.64 -8.15
C GLY A 366 20.88 -12.71 -9.21
N ASP A 367 21.20 -12.99 -10.48
CA ASP A 367 20.63 -12.28 -11.64
C ASP A 367 19.26 -12.88 -11.99
N LEU A 368 18.22 -12.34 -11.36
CA LEU A 368 16.85 -12.83 -11.50
C LEU A 368 16.36 -12.87 -12.96
N CYS A 369 16.76 -11.90 -13.80
CA CYS A 369 16.38 -11.87 -15.21
C CYS A 369 16.93 -13.11 -15.91
N ARG A 370 18.26 -13.27 -15.86
CA ARG A 370 18.93 -14.40 -16.51
C ARG A 370 18.46 -15.74 -15.96
N GLN A 371 18.40 -15.88 -14.64
CA GLN A 371 17.97 -17.11 -13.99
C GLN A 371 16.53 -17.48 -14.36
N SER A 372 15.62 -16.51 -14.47
CA SER A 372 14.24 -16.80 -14.88
C SER A 372 14.15 -17.36 -16.30
N VAL A 373 14.95 -16.84 -17.23
CA VAL A 373 15.02 -17.35 -18.62
C VAL A 373 15.60 -18.77 -18.64
N ASP A 374 16.71 -18.99 -17.93
CA ASP A 374 17.34 -20.31 -17.83
C ASP A 374 16.36 -21.36 -17.23
N VAL A 375 15.64 -20.98 -16.17
CA VAL A 375 14.60 -21.82 -15.53
C VAL A 375 13.47 -22.13 -16.51
N ARG A 376 12.94 -21.13 -17.21
CA ARG A 376 11.84 -21.34 -18.18
C ARG A 376 12.27 -22.26 -19.32
N GLN A 377 13.50 -22.14 -19.80
CA GLN A 377 14.03 -23.04 -20.83
C GLN A 377 14.07 -24.49 -20.34
N VAL A 378 14.50 -24.72 -19.09
CA VAL A 378 14.46 -26.06 -18.48
C VAL A 378 13.03 -26.57 -18.35
N PHE A 379 12.07 -25.72 -17.96
CA PHE A 379 10.66 -26.12 -17.90
C PHE A 379 10.12 -26.57 -19.26
N ARG A 380 10.40 -25.81 -20.33
CA ARG A 380 10.00 -26.20 -21.70
C ARG A 380 10.62 -27.53 -22.11
N ARG A 381 11.91 -27.74 -21.87
CA ARG A 381 12.60 -29.00 -22.18
C ARG A 381 12.03 -30.19 -21.40
N CYS A 382 11.72 -30.02 -20.11
CA CYS A 382 11.08 -31.07 -19.32
C CYS A 382 9.66 -31.36 -19.83
N SER A 383 8.88 -30.32 -20.15
CA SER A 383 7.54 -30.49 -20.72
C SER A 383 7.57 -31.31 -22.01
N GLU A 384 8.53 -31.03 -22.91
CA GLU A 384 8.67 -31.72 -24.19
C GLU A 384 9.18 -33.15 -24.01
N GLN A 385 10.27 -33.32 -23.26
CA GLN A 385 10.93 -34.62 -23.09
C GLN A 385 10.06 -35.63 -22.35
N PHE A 386 9.36 -35.19 -21.30
CA PHE A 386 8.56 -36.06 -20.43
C PHE A 386 7.07 -36.03 -20.77
N SER A 387 6.67 -35.27 -21.79
CA SER A 387 5.25 -35.10 -22.17
C SER A 387 4.36 -34.62 -21.02
N VAL A 388 4.89 -33.73 -20.16
CA VAL A 388 4.18 -33.17 -18.98
C VAL A 388 3.82 -31.70 -19.24
N PRO A 389 2.66 -31.39 -19.85
CA PRO A 389 2.31 -30.02 -20.26
C PRO A 389 2.18 -29.04 -19.09
N ALA A 390 1.99 -29.53 -17.85
CA ALA A 390 1.92 -28.69 -16.65
C ALA A 390 3.15 -27.79 -16.48
N PHE A 391 4.33 -28.23 -16.92
CA PHE A 391 5.58 -27.47 -16.85
C PHE A 391 5.53 -26.14 -17.62
N ASN A 392 4.73 -26.05 -18.69
CA ASN A 392 4.58 -24.82 -19.45
C ASN A 392 3.84 -23.72 -18.68
N SER A 393 3.12 -24.09 -17.62
CA SER A 393 2.30 -23.17 -16.81
C SER A 393 2.88 -22.85 -15.43
N LEU A 394 4.04 -23.40 -15.09
CA LEU A 394 4.68 -23.18 -13.78
C LEU A 394 5.08 -21.72 -13.63
N ILE A 395 4.75 -21.11 -12.49
CA ILE A 395 5.09 -19.71 -12.26
C ILE A 395 6.52 -19.53 -11.74
N ILE A 396 7.14 -18.42 -12.09
CA ILE A 396 8.43 -17.99 -11.56
C ILE A 396 8.21 -16.76 -10.69
N VAL A 397 8.46 -16.91 -9.39
CA VAL A 397 8.40 -15.82 -8.41
C VAL A 397 9.80 -15.25 -8.20
N GLY A 398 9.97 -13.97 -8.51
CA GLY A 398 11.21 -13.23 -8.26
C GLY A 398 11.11 -12.41 -6.99
N THR A 399 11.97 -12.70 -6.01
CA THR A 399 12.19 -11.91 -4.81
C THR A 399 13.68 -11.56 -4.74
N ASN A 400 14.04 -10.40 -4.18
CA ASN A 400 15.41 -10.00 -3.75
C ASN A 400 15.49 -8.46 -3.74
N ASN A 401 15.34 -7.84 -2.57
CA ASN A 401 15.49 -6.39 -2.38
C ASN A 401 14.88 -5.52 -3.52
N ILE A 402 13.70 -5.92 -4.01
CA ILE A 402 13.09 -5.31 -5.19
C ILE A 402 12.71 -3.86 -4.87
N SER A 403 13.17 -2.93 -5.71
CA SER A 403 12.78 -1.53 -5.69
C SER A 403 12.00 -1.15 -6.96
N GLU A 404 11.39 0.03 -6.98
CA GLU A 404 10.75 0.59 -8.19
C GLU A 404 11.72 0.67 -9.39
N GLN A 405 12.99 0.99 -9.10
CA GLN A 405 14.04 1.01 -10.13
C GLN A 405 14.33 -0.40 -10.62
N SER A 406 14.43 -1.37 -9.71
CA SER A 406 14.64 -2.78 -10.06
C SER A 406 13.53 -3.28 -10.98
N ILE A 407 12.26 -2.95 -10.72
CA ILE A 407 11.14 -3.33 -11.61
C ILE A 407 11.27 -2.67 -12.99
N SER A 408 11.66 -1.39 -13.04
CA SER A 408 11.90 -0.70 -14.31
C SER A 408 13.03 -1.35 -15.12
N GLU A 409 14.05 -1.86 -14.44
CA GLU A 409 15.14 -2.63 -15.05
C GLU A 409 14.69 -4.03 -15.50
N LEU A 410 13.87 -4.72 -14.69
CA LEU A 410 13.24 -5.99 -15.07
C LEU A 410 12.47 -5.82 -16.39
N ASN A 411 11.69 -4.75 -16.55
CA ASN A 411 10.92 -4.52 -17.79
C ASN A 411 11.77 -4.23 -19.03
N LYS A 412 13.03 -3.80 -18.87
CA LYS A 412 13.94 -3.51 -19.98
C LYS A 412 14.76 -4.74 -20.39
N LYS A 413 14.85 -5.74 -19.52
CA LYS A 413 15.62 -6.96 -19.74
C LYS A 413 14.67 -8.11 -20.06
N GLU A 414 15.14 -9.04 -20.89
CA GLU A 414 14.45 -10.31 -21.07
C GLU A 414 14.39 -11.05 -19.72
N ASN A 415 13.20 -11.46 -19.33
CA ASN A 415 12.92 -12.23 -18.13
C ASN A 415 11.60 -12.99 -18.29
N GLU A 416 11.44 -14.05 -17.51
CA GLU A 416 10.28 -14.94 -17.52
C GLU A 416 9.60 -14.94 -16.13
N ILE A 417 9.72 -13.82 -15.39
CA ILE A 417 9.18 -13.66 -14.04
C ILE A 417 7.69 -13.28 -14.09
N ASP A 418 6.85 -14.16 -13.54
CA ASP A 418 5.39 -14.01 -13.51
C ASP A 418 4.92 -13.18 -12.30
N VAL A 419 5.58 -13.35 -11.15
CA VAL A 419 5.23 -12.69 -9.89
C VAL A 419 6.46 -12.02 -9.30
N VAL A 420 6.32 -10.75 -8.91
CA VAL A 420 7.38 -10.02 -8.22
C VAL A 420 6.98 -9.80 -6.76
N GLY A 421 7.79 -10.34 -5.85
CA GLY A 421 7.61 -10.15 -4.42
C GLY A 421 8.44 -8.97 -3.91
N VAL A 422 7.78 -8.02 -3.25
CA VAL A 422 8.42 -6.80 -2.74
C VAL A 422 8.25 -6.71 -1.22
N GLY A 423 9.37 -6.50 -0.52
CA GLY A 423 9.40 -6.41 0.94
C GLY A 423 9.71 -4.99 1.43
N THR A 424 10.94 -4.79 1.91
CA THR A 424 11.40 -3.58 2.61
C THR A 424 11.05 -2.28 1.88
N HIS A 425 11.42 -2.14 0.60
CA HIS A 425 11.22 -0.90 -0.17
C HIS A 425 9.75 -0.47 -0.29
N LEU A 426 8.82 -1.42 -0.18
CA LEU A 426 7.39 -1.16 -0.23
C LEU A 426 6.88 -0.70 1.14
N VAL A 427 7.04 -1.54 2.17
CA VAL A 427 6.39 -1.31 3.47
C VAL A 427 7.08 -0.25 4.32
N THR A 428 8.39 -0.05 4.18
CA THR A 428 9.11 0.99 4.93
C THR A 428 9.25 2.30 4.15
N CYS A 429 8.82 2.31 2.89
CA CYS A 429 8.93 3.47 2.01
C CYS A 429 10.34 4.07 2.02
N THR A 430 11.38 3.25 1.83
CA THR A 430 12.80 3.59 2.12
C THR A 430 13.30 4.92 1.55
N LYS A 431 12.77 5.39 0.41
CA LYS A 431 13.16 6.67 -0.20
C LYS A 431 12.66 7.87 0.63
N GLN A 432 11.51 7.73 1.26
CA GLN A 432 10.84 8.76 2.05
C GLN A 432 9.88 8.08 3.03
N PRO A 433 10.28 7.86 4.30
CA PRO A 433 9.49 7.10 5.27
C PRO A 433 8.35 7.90 5.93
N SER A 434 7.96 9.04 5.36
CA SER A 434 6.84 9.86 5.84
C SER A 434 6.26 10.71 4.71
N LEU A 435 4.92 10.79 4.61
CA LEU A 435 4.25 11.66 3.64
C LEU A 435 4.44 13.14 3.96
N GLY A 436 4.59 13.49 5.24
CA GLY A 436 4.71 14.87 5.69
C GLY A 436 3.35 15.55 5.86
N CYS A 437 2.34 14.79 6.29
CA CYS A 437 1.05 15.33 6.69
C CYS A 437 1.20 16.34 7.84
N VAL A 438 0.33 17.34 7.84
CA VAL A 438 0.20 18.36 8.88
C VAL A 438 -1.26 18.60 9.18
N TYR A 439 -1.52 18.92 10.45
CA TYR A 439 -2.83 19.26 10.97
C TYR A 439 -2.77 20.69 11.49
N LYS A 440 -3.63 21.58 10.99
CA LYS A 440 -3.49 23.02 11.24
C LYS A 440 -4.81 23.69 11.51
N LEU A 441 -4.84 24.52 12.56
CA LEU A 441 -5.97 25.36 12.91
C LEU A 441 -6.18 26.42 11.82
N VAL A 442 -7.39 26.48 11.27
CA VAL A 442 -7.75 27.44 10.21
C VAL A 442 -8.86 28.41 10.62
N GLU A 443 -9.60 28.09 11.68
CA GLU A 443 -10.70 28.94 12.18
C GLU A 443 -10.98 28.68 13.67
N VAL A 444 -11.28 29.73 14.43
CA VAL A 444 -11.79 29.64 15.82
C VAL A 444 -12.88 30.69 16.03
N ARG A 445 -14.02 30.30 16.60
CA ARG A 445 -15.18 31.21 16.81
C ARG A 445 -15.61 31.92 15.51
N GLY A 446 -15.59 31.22 14.38
CA GLY A 446 -15.89 31.79 13.06
C GLY A 446 -14.86 32.79 12.54
N ARG A 447 -13.72 32.97 13.22
CA ARG A 447 -12.65 33.88 12.79
C ARG A 447 -11.52 33.08 12.14
N PRO A 448 -11.15 33.38 10.89
CA PRO A 448 -10.02 32.75 10.22
C PRO A 448 -8.71 32.89 11.01
N ARG A 449 -7.86 31.87 10.89
CA ARG A 449 -6.53 31.80 11.50
C ARG A 449 -5.52 31.38 10.45
N MET A 450 -4.37 32.05 10.46
CA MET A 450 -3.26 31.79 9.56
C MET A 450 -1.99 31.61 10.39
N LYS A 451 -1.27 30.51 10.19
CA LYS A 451 0.11 30.41 10.67
C LYS A 451 1.01 31.02 9.60
N ILE A 452 1.68 32.10 9.97
CA ILE A 452 2.73 32.72 9.16
C ILE A 452 4.07 32.15 9.63
N SER A 453 4.94 31.84 8.68
CA SER A 453 6.22 31.17 8.91
C SER A 453 7.33 31.92 8.19
N GLU A 454 8.51 31.99 8.82
CA GLU A 454 9.73 32.52 8.20
C GLU A 454 10.11 31.76 6.92
N ASP A 455 9.77 30.47 6.87
CA ASP A 455 9.75 29.68 5.63
C ASP A 455 8.37 29.84 4.97
N PRO A 456 8.24 30.57 3.85
CA PRO A 456 6.96 30.83 3.21
C PRO A 456 6.24 29.55 2.76
N LYS A 457 6.99 28.47 2.47
CA LYS A 457 6.40 27.17 2.08
C LYS A 457 5.66 26.49 3.23
N LYS A 458 5.85 26.95 4.48
CA LYS A 458 5.19 26.43 5.68
C LYS A 458 4.05 27.32 6.18
N SER A 459 3.78 28.43 5.51
CA SER A 459 2.59 29.26 5.77
C SER A 459 1.33 28.50 5.36
N THR A 460 0.25 28.65 6.13
CA THR A 460 -1.02 27.92 5.92
C THR A 460 -2.05 28.81 5.23
N VAL A 461 -3.01 28.21 4.51
CA VAL A 461 -4.15 28.95 3.96
C VAL A 461 -5.24 29.09 5.02
N PRO A 462 -5.69 30.32 5.35
CA PRO A 462 -6.65 30.57 6.43
C PRO A 462 -8.07 30.15 6.09
N GLY A 463 -8.91 30.12 7.13
CA GLY A 463 -10.36 29.98 7.01
C GLY A 463 -10.82 28.57 6.65
N ARG A 464 -12.11 28.32 6.88
CA ARG A 464 -12.77 27.08 6.47
C ARG A 464 -12.96 27.05 4.96
N LYS A 465 -12.58 25.94 4.32
CA LYS A 465 -12.53 25.85 2.85
C LYS A 465 -13.52 24.84 2.25
N ALA A 466 -13.73 24.91 0.95
CA ALA A 466 -14.25 23.84 0.11
C ALA A 466 -13.21 23.54 -0.98
N VAL A 467 -13.13 22.29 -1.41
CA VAL A 467 -12.13 21.83 -2.38
C VAL A 467 -12.85 21.28 -3.60
N TYR A 468 -12.61 21.89 -4.75
CA TYR A 468 -13.25 21.55 -6.02
C TYR A 468 -12.22 21.11 -7.05
N ARG A 469 -12.37 19.89 -7.57
CA ARG A 469 -11.57 19.38 -8.67
C ARG A 469 -12.19 19.77 -9.99
N LEU A 470 -11.42 20.48 -10.80
CA LEU A 470 -11.80 20.95 -12.13
C LEU A 470 -11.34 19.95 -13.18
N MET A 471 -12.29 19.51 -14.00
CA MET A 471 -12.06 18.53 -15.06
C MET A 471 -12.10 19.20 -16.43
N ASP A 472 -11.24 18.77 -17.33
CA ASP A 472 -11.30 19.18 -18.73
C ASP A 472 -12.38 18.40 -19.51
N SER A 473 -12.56 18.74 -20.78
CA SER A 473 -13.54 18.10 -21.65
C SER A 473 -13.26 16.62 -21.94
N GLU A 474 -12.03 16.16 -21.71
CA GLU A 474 -11.61 14.77 -21.88
C GLU A 474 -11.81 13.95 -20.59
N GLY A 475 -12.25 14.60 -19.51
CA GLY A 475 -12.48 13.96 -18.22
C GLY A 475 -11.22 13.79 -17.38
N HIS A 476 -10.15 14.54 -17.67
CA HIS A 476 -8.95 14.58 -16.84
C HIS A 476 -9.00 15.74 -15.84
N PRO A 477 -8.58 15.52 -14.58
CA PRO A 477 -8.41 16.61 -13.64
C PRO A 477 -7.20 17.46 -14.06
N PHE A 478 -7.35 18.78 -14.05
CA PHE A 478 -6.27 19.69 -14.43
C PHE A 478 -5.96 20.76 -13.36
N LEU A 479 -6.88 21.02 -12.42
CA LEU A 479 -6.70 21.98 -11.35
C LEU A 479 -7.60 21.64 -10.15
N ASP A 480 -7.08 21.76 -8.93
CA ASP A 480 -7.89 21.73 -7.71
C ASP A 480 -8.00 23.16 -7.14
N LEU A 481 -9.25 23.64 -7.00
CA LEU A 481 -9.59 24.99 -6.57
C LEU A 481 -10.04 24.99 -5.11
N LEU A 482 -9.34 25.75 -4.29
CA LEU A 482 -9.68 26.02 -2.90
C LEU A 482 -10.55 27.29 -2.83
N CYS A 483 -11.76 27.14 -2.30
CA CYS A 483 -12.69 28.24 -2.05
C CYS A 483 -12.95 28.36 -0.54
N LEU A 484 -13.36 29.52 -0.05
CA LEU A 484 -13.98 29.63 1.28
C LEU A 484 -15.29 28.83 1.30
N LYS A 485 -15.61 28.19 2.42
CA LYS A 485 -16.83 27.36 2.57
C LYS A 485 -18.13 28.13 2.29
N MET A 486 -18.11 29.44 2.50
CA MET A 486 -19.26 30.34 2.29
C MET A 486 -19.44 30.75 0.82
N GLU A 487 -18.47 30.45 -0.05
CA GLU A 487 -18.60 30.73 -1.48
C GLU A 487 -19.55 29.74 -2.15
N PRO A 488 -20.31 30.17 -3.16
CA PRO A 488 -21.05 29.24 -4.00
C PRO A 488 -20.05 28.30 -4.71
N PRO A 489 -20.42 27.02 -4.93
CA PRO A 489 -19.61 26.12 -5.74
C PRO A 489 -19.36 26.71 -7.14
N PRO A 490 -18.16 26.52 -7.73
CA PRO A 490 -17.93 26.90 -9.10
C PRO A 490 -18.81 26.08 -10.04
N GLU A 491 -19.26 26.70 -11.12
CA GLU A 491 -20.15 26.08 -12.12
C GLU A 491 -19.36 25.60 -13.34
N ALA A 492 -19.78 24.47 -13.91
CA ALA A 492 -19.22 23.95 -15.15
C ALA A 492 -19.54 24.88 -16.33
N GLY A 493 -18.57 25.08 -17.23
CA GLY A 493 -18.69 25.97 -18.39
C GLY A 493 -18.55 27.46 -18.07
N CYS A 494 -18.40 27.84 -16.81
CA CYS A 494 -18.20 29.23 -16.40
C CYS A 494 -16.73 29.59 -16.29
N LEU A 495 -16.40 30.83 -16.67
CA LEU A 495 -15.04 31.36 -16.57
C LEU A 495 -14.69 31.63 -15.10
N LEU A 496 -13.54 31.10 -14.65
CA LEU A 496 -13.04 31.24 -13.27
C LEU A 496 -11.66 31.90 -13.27
N THR A 497 -11.47 32.88 -12.41
CA THR A 497 -10.14 33.44 -12.09
C THR A 497 -9.57 32.70 -10.88
N CYS A 498 -8.41 32.07 -11.07
CA CYS A 498 -7.75 31.23 -10.08
C CYS A 498 -6.36 31.78 -9.79
N TYR A 499 -5.93 31.67 -8.53
CA TYR A 499 -4.61 32.13 -8.07
C TYR A 499 -3.78 30.93 -7.65
N PRO A 500 -2.85 30.43 -8.48
CA PRO A 500 -2.04 29.26 -8.14
C PRO A 500 -1.29 29.46 -6.82
N LEU A 501 -1.26 28.41 -6.01
CA LEU A 501 -0.69 28.46 -4.65
C LEU A 501 0.85 28.50 -4.66
N GLU A 502 1.48 28.08 -5.75
CA GLU A 502 2.93 28.25 -5.96
C GLU A 502 3.29 29.72 -6.22
N ASN A 503 4.23 30.24 -5.40
CA ASN A 503 4.67 31.63 -5.46
C ASN A 503 5.21 32.01 -6.85
N GLY A 504 4.76 33.15 -7.39
CA GLY A 504 5.28 33.75 -8.63
C GLY A 504 4.40 33.53 -9.87
N ASN A 505 3.34 32.73 -9.77
CA ASN A 505 2.41 32.53 -10.87
C ASN A 505 1.39 33.68 -10.94
N SER A 506 1.19 34.21 -12.14
CA SER A 506 0.12 35.17 -12.43
C SER A 506 -1.26 34.51 -12.26
N PRO A 507 -2.31 35.27 -11.94
CA PRO A 507 -3.67 34.74 -11.96
C PRO A 507 -3.95 34.08 -13.31
N ALA A 508 -4.57 32.91 -13.26
CA ALA A 508 -4.95 32.14 -14.43
C ALA A 508 -6.46 32.17 -14.60
N THR A 509 -6.91 32.24 -15.84
CA THR A 509 -8.34 32.14 -16.17
C THR A 509 -8.61 30.78 -16.79
N VAL A 510 -9.56 30.04 -16.23
CA VAL A 510 -9.88 28.66 -16.65
C VAL A 510 -11.39 28.50 -16.83
N THR A 511 -11.80 27.56 -17.68
CA THR A 511 -13.22 27.18 -17.85
C THR A 511 -13.31 25.66 -17.70
N PRO A 512 -13.80 25.14 -16.55
CA PRO A 512 -13.89 23.71 -16.33
C PRO A 512 -15.05 23.11 -17.12
N ALA A 513 -14.87 21.93 -17.70
CA ALA A 513 -15.97 21.17 -18.30
C ALA A 513 -16.83 20.49 -17.23
N GLN A 514 -16.24 20.10 -16.09
CA GLN A 514 -16.94 19.57 -14.93
C GLN A 514 -16.27 20.03 -13.63
N VAL A 515 -17.05 20.08 -12.55
CA VAL A 515 -16.61 20.48 -11.22
C VAL A 515 -17.02 19.40 -10.21
N ILE A 516 -16.06 18.87 -9.45
CA ILE A 516 -16.29 17.83 -8.45
C ILE A 516 -15.93 18.35 -7.06
N CYS A 517 -16.87 18.39 -6.13
CA CYS A 517 -16.57 18.66 -4.72
C CYS A 517 -15.87 17.44 -4.11
N LEU A 518 -14.62 17.61 -3.65
CA LEU A 518 -13.82 16.48 -3.16
C LEU A 518 -14.19 16.04 -1.75
N ARG A 519 -14.56 16.98 -0.86
CA ARG A 519 -14.86 16.69 0.54
C ARG A 519 -16.34 16.41 0.78
N GLN A 520 -16.61 15.32 1.48
CA GLN A 520 -17.95 14.92 1.92
C GLN A 520 -17.97 14.79 3.44
N GLU A 521 -19.13 14.99 4.07
CA GLU A 521 -19.30 14.75 5.51
C GLU A 521 -19.37 13.25 5.78
N VAL A 522 -18.42 12.76 6.57
CA VAL A 522 -18.18 11.31 6.79
C VAL A 522 -18.36 10.90 8.25
N PHE A 523 -18.40 11.86 9.17
CA PHE A 523 -18.65 11.65 10.59
C PHE A 523 -19.34 12.88 11.16
N SER A 524 -20.44 12.69 11.89
CA SER A 524 -21.18 13.75 12.57
C SER A 524 -21.99 13.15 13.71
N GLU A 525 -22.24 13.92 14.78
CA GLU A 525 -23.04 13.49 15.92
C GLU A 525 -22.55 12.17 16.57
N GLY A 526 -21.23 11.93 16.53
CA GLY A 526 -20.61 10.71 17.05
C GLY A 526 -20.83 9.46 16.18
N GLN A 527 -21.39 9.62 14.98
CA GLN A 527 -21.72 8.53 14.06
C GLN A 527 -21.01 8.69 12.72
N ILE A 528 -20.75 7.56 12.07
CA ILE A 528 -20.25 7.51 10.70
C ILE A 528 -21.46 7.71 9.78
N THR A 529 -21.42 8.69 8.88
CA THR A 529 -22.58 9.11 8.07
C THR A 529 -22.81 8.25 6.83
N GLN A 530 -21.83 7.41 6.47
CA GLN A 530 -21.87 6.52 5.31
C GLN A 530 -21.24 5.15 5.63
N PRO A 531 -21.61 4.07 4.91
CA PRO A 531 -20.96 2.77 5.07
C PRO A 531 -19.45 2.84 4.85
N LEU A 532 -18.69 2.07 5.62
CA LEU A 532 -17.24 1.96 5.45
C LEU A 532 -16.93 1.18 4.18
N CYS A 533 -16.04 1.71 3.34
CA CYS A 533 -15.57 1.02 2.15
C CYS A 533 -14.74 -0.21 2.52
N SER A 534 -15.00 -1.33 1.84
CA SER A 534 -14.14 -2.49 1.83
C SER A 534 -12.80 -2.19 1.14
N ALA A 535 -11.78 -3.02 1.38
CA ALA A 535 -10.49 -2.90 0.70
C ALA A 535 -10.63 -3.02 -0.84
N ALA A 536 -11.58 -3.83 -1.33
CA ALA A 536 -11.86 -3.99 -2.75
C ALA A 536 -12.47 -2.72 -3.37
N GLU A 537 -13.44 -2.10 -2.69
CA GLU A 537 -14.05 -0.84 -3.15
C GLU A 537 -13.03 0.30 -3.15
N SER A 538 -12.22 0.43 -2.08
CA SER A 538 -11.13 1.42 -2.05
C SER A 538 -10.11 1.17 -3.16
N ARG A 539 -9.77 -0.09 -3.47
CA ARG A 539 -8.90 -0.45 -4.60
C ARG A 539 -9.50 -0.04 -5.94
N ALA A 540 -10.79 -0.29 -6.16
CA ALA A 540 -11.48 0.14 -7.38
C ALA A 540 -11.52 1.67 -7.51
N LYS A 541 -11.66 2.39 -6.38
CA LYS A 541 -11.56 3.85 -6.35
C LYS A 541 -10.16 4.37 -6.70
N VAL A 542 -9.10 3.70 -6.22
CA VAL A 542 -7.72 3.98 -6.64
C VAL A 542 -7.55 3.80 -8.14
N GLN A 543 -7.99 2.65 -8.67
CA GLN A 543 -7.85 2.33 -10.09
C GLN A 543 -8.55 3.37 -10.98
N SER A 544 -9.81 3.68 -10.68
CA SER A 544 -10.58 4.70 -11.42
C SER A 544 -9.96 6.10 -11.30
N SER A 545 -9.48 6.49 -10.10
CA SER A 545 -8.84 7.79 -9.90
C SER A 545 -7.52 7.91 -10.67
N LEU A 546 -6.70 6.84 -10.72
CA LEU A 546 -5.47 6.81 -11.50
C LEU A 546 -5.72 6.75 -13.02
N GLN A 547 -6.79 6.07 -13.45
CA GLN A 547 -7.20 6.05 -14.86
C GLN A 547 -7.59 7.46 -15.34
N ALA A 548 -8.37 8.17 -14.54
CA ALA A 548 -8.79 9.55 -14.84
C ALA A 548 -7.62 10.55 -14.83
N LEU A 549 -6.55 10.31 -14.05
CA LEU A 549 -5.40 11.22 -14.01
C LEU A 549 -4.61 11.21 -15.34
N HIS A 550 -4.32 12.39 -15.90
CA HIS A 550 -3.55 12.51 -17.14
C HIS A 550 -2.17 11.83 -17.01
N PRO A 551 -1.68 11.09 -18.03
CA PRO A 551 -0.41 10.35 -17.98
C PRO A 551 0.82 11.17 -17.55
N ARG A 552 0.86 12.46 -17.87
CA ARG A 552 1.96 13.38 -17.51
C ARG A 552 2.25 13.47 -16.01
N HIS A 553 1.21 13.35 -15.17
CA HIS A 553 1.32 13.37 -13.71
C HIS A 553 1.65 12.00 -13.11
N LYS A 554 1.43 10.92 -13.88
CA LYS A 554 1.71 9.53 -13.48
C LYS A 554 3.14 9.08 -13.76
N ARG A 555 3.95 9.91 -14.42
CA ARG A 555 5.35 9.57 -14.70
C ARG A 555 6.11 9.31 -13.40
N LEU A 556 6.87 8.23 -13.38
CA LEU A 556 7.67 7.85 -12.21
C LEU A 556 8.88 8.76 -12.00
N GLN A 557 9.39 9.34 -13.09
CA GLN A 557 10.49 10.29 -13.14
C GLN A 557 10.00 11.59 -13.76
N GLU A 558 10.32 12.72 -13.12
CA GLU A 558 9.99 14.08 -13.59
C GLU A 558 8.53 14.24 -14.06
N PRO A 559 7.54 13.91 -13.21
CA PRO A 559 6.14 14.17 -13.54
C PRO A 559 5.86 15.67 -13.62
N ASP A 560 4.86 16.06 -14.43
CA ASP A 560 4.41 17.46 -14.44
C ASP A 560 3.73 17.77 -13.11
N SER A 561 3.94 18.99 -12.60
CA SER A 561 3.24 19.46 -11.42
C SER A 561 1.73 19.58 -11.68
N TYR A 562 0.95 19.37 -10.64
CA TYR A 562 -0.49 19.58 -10.67
C TYR A 562 -0.83 20.89 -9.96
N THR A 563 -1.68 21.71 -10.56
CA THR A 563 -2.01 23.03 -10.02
C THR A 563 -3.06 22.94 -8.93
N VAL A 564 -2.71 23.39 -7.73
CA VAL A 564 -3.67 23.76 -6.68
C VAL A 564 -3.75 25.29 -6.63
N ALA A 565 -4.96 25.85 -6.67
CA ALA A 565 -5.17 27.29 -6.75
C ALA A 565 -6.22 27.77 -5.74
N LEU A 566 -6.22 29.07 -5.47
CA LEU A 566 -7.19 29.75 -4.61
C LEU A 566 -8.24 30.46 -5.46
N SER A 567 -9.47 30.55 -4.94
CA SER A 567 -10.46 31.52 -5.41
C SER A 567 -9.98 32.96 -5.16
N GLU A 568 -10.54 33.92 -5.87
CA GLU A 568 -10.24 35.34 -5.67
C GLU A 568 -10.51 35.79 -4.22
N LYS A 569 -11.65 35.40 -3.63
CA LYS A 569 -11.98 35.77 -2.25
C LYS A 569 -11.01 35.17 -1.24
N LEU A 570 -10.61 33.92 -1.43
CA LEU A 570 -9.65 33.26 -0.56
C LEU A 570 -8.24 33.87 -0.71
N HIS A 571 -7.83 34.21 -1.93
CA HIS A 571 -6.58 34.91 -2.20
C HIS A 571 -6.53 36.29 -1.53
N ASN A 572 -7.63 37.04 -1.59
CA ASN A 572 -7.74 38.34 -0.93
C ASN A 572 -7.63 38.20 0.59
N LEU A 573 -8.30 37.20 1.19
CA LEU A 573 -8.19 36.92 2.63
C LEU A 573 -6.76 36.56 3.06
N VAL A 574 -6.04 35.76 2.26
CA VAL A 574 -4.62 35.45 2.50
C VAL A 574 -3.79 36.73 2.52
N SER A 575 -4.00 37.59 1.51
CA SER A 575 -3.26 38.84 1.37
C SER A 575 -3.54 39.83 2.51
N GLU A 576 -4.79 39.91 2.96
CA GLU A 576 -5.22 40.74 4.10
C GLU A 576 -4.53 40.28 5.40
N LEU A 577 -4.62 39.00 5.75
CA LEU A 577 -4.02 38.47 6.98
C LEU A 577 -2.48 38.53 6.98
N GLN A 578 -1.85 38.42 5.80
CA GLN A 578 -0.41 38.65 5.66
C GLN A 578 -0.03 40.11 5.92
N LYS A 579 -0.78 41.07 5.35
CA LYS A 579 -0.54 42.50 5.57
C LYS A 579 -0.73 42.90 7.03
N ASP A 580 -1.81 42.44 7.66
CA ASP A 580 -2.11 42.74 9.07
C ASP A 580 -0.97 42.28 10.00
N SER A 581 -0.36 41.14 9.72
CA SER A 581 0.79 40.63 10.48
C SER A 581 2.07 41.45 10.30
N SER A 582 2.21 42.13 9.17
CA SER A 582 3.37 42.98 8.84
C SER A 582 3.17 44.45 9.24
N SER A 583 1.93 44.86 9.54
CA SER A 583 1.62 46.22 9.96
C SER A 583 1.95 46.43 11.43
N GLU A 584 2.65 47.53 11.75
CA GLU A 584 3.15 47.89 13.09
C GLU A 584 2.04 48.12 14.16
N ASN A 585 0.76 48.04 13.79
CA ASN A 585 -0.37 48.41 14.64
C ASN A 585 -0.79 47.37 15.69
N ASN A 586 -0.20 46.17 15.69
CA ASN A 586 -0.58 45.06 16.59
C ASN A 586 0.50 44.67 17.61
N PHE A 587 1.52 45.51 17.83
CA PHE A 587 2.50 45.22 18.87
C PHE A 587 1.93 45.56 20.25
N LEU A 588 2.02 44.58 21.16
CA LEU A 588 1.64 44.64 22.58
C LEU A 588 2.21 45.84 23.35
N LEU A 589 3.25 46.48 22.81
CA LEU A 589 3.97 47.62 23.38
C LEU A 589 3.48 48.99 22.85
N ALA A 590 2.45 49.02 21.99
CA ALA A 590 1.87 50.25 21.46
C ALA A 590 0.72 50.83 22.31
N ASN A 591 0.33 50.16 23.41
CA ASN A 591 -0.71 50.60 24.35
C ASN A 591 -0.13 51.06 25.68
#